data_AF-A0A2V5VYH0-F1
#
_entry.id   AF-A0A2V5VYH0-F1
#
_cell.length_a   1.000
_cell.length_b   1.000
_cell.length_c   1.000
_cell.angle_alpha   90.00
_cell.angle_beta   90.00
_cell.angle_gamma   90.00
#
_symmetry.space_group_name_H-M   'P 1'
#
loop_
_entity.id
_entity.type
_entity.pdbx_description
1 polymer ?
#
loop_
_entity_poly.entity_id
_entity_poly.type
_entity_poly.pdbx_seq_one_letter_code
_entity_poly.pdbx_strand_id
1 'polypeptide(L)'
;MTAKYLDQMAARQRADLYYELHPGSPSAVRMPKIFVRSGIWIALLGRSVRDGIAGFGPTIEAALRAFDSQYLQTLRPPADSSSLDRAA
;
A
#
# COMPACT_ATOMS: atom_id res chain seq x y z
N MET A 1 -11.77 6.11 -27.90
CA MET A 1 -11.32 5.76 -26.54
C MET A 1 -9.82 5.49 -26.59
N THR A 2 -9.03 6.02 -25.66
CA THR A 2 -7.54 5.93 -25.69
C THR A 2 -7.02 4.82 -24.77
N ALA A 3 -5.86 4.24 -25.08
CA ALA A 3 -5.25 3.13 -24.32
C ALA A 3 -5.08 3.45 -22.82
N LYS A 4 -4.70 4.69 -22.49
CA LYS A 4 -4.54 5.16 -21.10
C LYS A 4 -5.83 5.06 -20.27
N TYR A 5 -7.00 5.21 -20.88
CA TYR A 5 -8.29 5.09 -20.21
C TYR A 5 -8.63 3.63 -19.90
N LEU A 6 -8.28 2.70 -20.80
CA LEU A 6 -8.45 1.26 -20.59
C LEU A 6 -7.56 0.76 -19.45
N ASP A 7 -6.32 1.25 -19.37
CA ASP A 7 -5.39 0.90 -18.28
C ASP A 7 -5.91 1.39 -16.91
N GLN A 8 -6.51 2.59 -16.86
CA GLN A 8 -7.10 3.13 -15.65
C GLN A 8 -8.35 2.33 -15.21
N MET A 9 -9.20 1.94 -16.15
CA MET A 9 -10.39 1.13 -15.87
C MET A 9 -10.01 -0.27 -15.40
N ALA A 10 -9.06 -0.92 -16.08
CA ALA A 10 -8.54 -2.22 -15.66
C ALA A 10 -7.89 -2.13 -14.27
N ALA A 11 -7.17 -1.04 -13.99
CA ALA A 11 -6.57 -0.83 -12.69
C ALA A 11 -7.60 -0.66 -11.58
N ARG A 12 -8.67 0.08 -11.86
CA ARG A 12 -9.79 0.25 -10.94
C ARG A 12 -10.46 -1.09 -10.63
N GLN A 13 -10.80 -1.86 -11.66
CA GLN A 13 -11.42 -3.18 -11.50
C GLN A 13 -10.57 -4.13 -10.66
N ARG A 14 -9.25 -4.15 -10.89
CA ARG A 14 -8.33 -4.98 -10.10
C ARG A 14 -8.29 -4.57 -8.63
N ALA A 15 -8.30 -3.27 -8.36
CA ALA A 15 -8.35 -2.76 -6.99
C ALA A 15 -9.67 -3.12 -6.31
N ASP A 16 -10.79 -2.95 -7.01
CA ASP A 16 -12.12 -3.28 -6.49
C ASP A 16 -12.22 -4.79 -6.16
N LEU A 17 -11.75 -5.67 -7.04
CA LEU A 17 -11.66 -7.11 -6.77
C LEU A 17 -10.78 -7.43 -5.55
N TYR A 18 -9.65 -6.73 -5.39
CA TYR A 18 -8.80 -6.91 -4.21
C TYR A 18 -9.54 -6.56 -2.92
N TYR A 19 -10.31 -5.46 -2.92
CA TYR A 19 -11.08 -5.03 -1.77
C TYR A 19 -12.20 -6.02 -1.42
N GLU A 20 -12.89 -6.55 -2.43
CA GLU A 20 -13.92 -7.58 -2.25
C GLU A 20 -13.36 -8.86 -1.64
N LEU A 21 -12.16 -9.28 -2.08
CA LEU A 21 -11.48 -10.47 -1.56
C LEU A 21 -10.88 -10.25 -0.16
N HIS A 22 -10.58 -9.00 0.22
CA HIS A 22 -9.92 -8.65 1.48
C HIS A 22 -10.63 -7.49 2.21
N PRO A 23 -11.91 -7.62 2.60
CA PRO A 23 -12.72 -6.51 3.09
C PRO A 23 -12.19 -5.89 4.41
N GLY A 24 -11.46 -6.66 5.22
CA GLY A 24 -10.83 -6.17 6.45
C GLY A 24 -9.41 -5.62 6.28
N SER A 25 -8.86 -5.63 5.07
CA SER A 25 -7.50 -5.12 4.82
C SER A 25 -7.44 -3.60 4.99
N PRO A 26 -6.28 -3.03 5.40
CA PRO A 26 -6.07 -1.59 5.39
C PRO A 26 -6.39 -0.94 4.04
N SER A 27 -6.08 -1.61 2.94
CA SER A 27 -6.39 -1.18 1.57
C SER A 27 -7.88 -1.02 1.33
N ALA A 28 -8.71 -1.99 1.74
CA ALA A 28 -10.16 -1.91 1.58
C ALA A 28 -10.78 -0.80 2.46
N VAL A 29 -10.25 -0.60 3.66
CA VAL A 29 -10.77 0.39 4.63
C VAL A 29 -10.32 1.81 4.31
N ARG A 30 -9.06 1.99 3.91
CA ARG A 30 -8.43 3.30 3.70
C ARG A 30 -8.45 3.76 2.25
N MET A 31 -8.72 2.86 1.31
CA MET A 31 -8.80 3.13 -0.12
C MET A 31 -7.63 4.01 -0.60
N PRO A 32 -6.37 3.52 -0.52
CA PRO A 32 -5.21 4.31 -0.89
C PRO A 32 -5.27 4.76 -2.35
N LYS A 33 -4.61 5.88 -2.67
CA LYS A 33 -4.49 6.35 -4.06
C LYS A 33 -3.59 5.40 -4.83
N ILE A 34 -4.08 4.84 -5.92
CA ILE A 34 -3.34 3.92 -6.77
C ILE A 34 -2.91 4.62 -8.06
N PHE A 35 -1.63 4.52 -8.39
CA PHE A 35 -1.09 5.03 -9.65
C PHE A 35 0.15 4.24 -10.06
N VAL A 36 0.55 4.36 -11.32
CA VAL A 36 1.76 3.72 -11.86
C VAL A 36 2.82 4.77 -12.18
N ARG A 37 4.07 4.50 -11.82
CA ARG A 37 5.23 5.31 -12.19
C ARG A 37 6.38 4.41 -12.59
N SER A 38 6.94 4.64 -13.78
CA SER A 38 8.05 3.84 -14.31
C SER A 38 7.78 2.32 -14.28
N GLY A 39 6.55 1.90 -14.56
CA GLY A 39 6.14 0.49 -14.54
C GLY A 39 5.88 -0.11 -13.15
N ILE A 40 6.04 0.66 -12.06
CA ILE A 40 5.75 0.22 -10.69
C ILE A 40 4.42 0.81 -10.23
N TRP A 41 3.55 -0.06 -9.72
CA TRP A 41 2.31 0.34 -9.06
C TRP A 41 2.58 0.79 -7.64
N ILE A 42 1.94 1.89 -7.28
CA ILE A 42 2.10 2.57 -6.00
C ILE A 42 0.71 2.75 -5.39
N ALA A 43 0.52 2.22 -4.18
CA ALA A 43 -0.65 2.44 -3.35
C ALA A 43 -0.27 3.39 -2.21
N LEU A 44 -0.77 4.63 -2.23
CA LEU A 44 -0.35 5.70 -1.33
C LEU A 44 -1.50 6.20 -0.43
N LEU A 45 -1.27 6.20 0.87
CA LEU A 45 -2.05 6.96 1.85
C LEU A 45 -1.20 8.08 2.45
N GLY A 46 -1.51 9.33 2.12
CA GLY A 46 -0.81 10.50 2.62
C GLY A 46 -0.58 11.58 1.57
N ARG A 47 0.20 12.61 1.93
CA ARG A 47 0.55 13.72 1.01
C ARG A 47 1.60 13.33 -0.01
N SER A 48 2.54 12.49 0.39
CA SER A 48 3.68 12.05 -0.40
C SER A 48 4.10 10.65 0.01
N VAL A 49 4.90 9.98 -0.83
CA VAL A 49 5.53 8.70 -0.47
C VAL A 49 6.43 8.83 0.77
N ARG A 50 7.08 9.97 0.95
CA ARG A 50 8.02 10.22 2.06
C ARG A 50 7.29 10.43 3.39
N ASP A 51 6.16 11.12 3.35
CA ASP A 51 5.42 11.55 4.56
C ASP A 51 4.15 10.71 4.80
N GLY A 52 3.99 9.64 4.03
CA GLY A 52 2.81 8.77 4.04
C GLY A 52 3.19 7.30 4.07
N ILE A 53 2.17 6.46 3.95
CA ILE A 53 2.32 4.99 3.87
C ILE A 53 2.16 4.60 2.41
N ALA A 54 3.14 3.90 1.84
CA ALA A 54 3.17 3.60 0.43
C ALA A 54 3.54 2.14 0.18
N GLY A 55 2.65 1.38 -0.46
CA GLY A 55 2.97 0.05 -0.98
C GLY A 55 3.45 0.12 -2.43
N PHE A 56 4.40 -0.75 -2.78
CA PHE A 56 4.99 -0.82 -4.11
C PHE A 56 4.91 -2.24 -4.66
N GLY A 57 4.65 -2.37 -5.96
CA GLY A 57 4.66 -3.67 -6.61
C GLY A 57 4.61 -3.63 -8.13
N PRO A 58 4.96 -4.74 -8.81
CA PRO A 58 4.83 -4.87 -10.25
C PRO A 58 3.36 -4.99 -10.70
N THR A 59 2.45 -5.27 -9.77
CA THR A 59 1.00 -5.31 -9.99
C THR A 59 0.27 -4.51 -8.91
N ILE A 60 -1.01 -4.26 -9.14
CA ILE A 60 -1.88 -3.54 -8.20
C ILE A 60 -2.03 -4.33 -6.92
N GLU A 61 -2.27 -5.63 -7.01
CA GLU A 61 -2.43 -6.54 -5.87
C GLU A 61 -1.16 -6.59 -5.03
N ALA A 62 0.02 -6.60 -5.67
CA ALA A 62 1.29 -6.55 -4.98
C ALA A 62 1.50 -5.22 -4.26
N ALA A 63 1.16 -4.09 -4.89
CA ALA A 63 1.24 -2.78 -4.27
C ALA A 63 0.28 -2.63 -3.08
N LEU A 64 -0.97 -3.11 -3.20
CA LEU A 64 -1.96 -3.10 -2.12
C LEU A 64 -1.54 -4.00 -0.95
N ARG A 65 -1.04 -5.21 -1.22
CA ARG A 65 -0.52 -6.09 -0.19
C ARG A 65 0.68 -5.50 0.56
N ALA A 66 1.58 -4.85 -0.17
CA ALA A 66 2.72 -4.15 0.44
C ALA A 66 2.24 -2.98 1.32
N PHE A 67 1.24 -2.23 0.84
CA PHE A 67 0.61 -1.15 1.60
C PHE A 67 -0.01 -1.66 2.89
N ASP A 68 -0.79 -2.75 2.83
CA ASP A 68 -1.41 -3.38 4.00
C ASP A 68 -0.38 -3.74 5.06
N SER A 69 0.72 -4.35 4.62
CA SER A 69 1.82 -4.76 5.50
C SER A 69 2.47 -3.55 6.18
N GLN A 70 2.78 -2.51 5.42
CA GLN A 70 3.41 -1.29 5.97
C GLN A 70 2.46 -0.52 6.88
N TYR A 71 1.16 -0.49 6.56
CA TYR A 71 0.16 0.15 7.41
C TYR A 71 0.08 -0.53 8.77
N LEU A 72 0.03 -1.87 8.80
CA LEU A 72 0.01 -2.64 10.04
C LEU A 72 1.31 -2.49 10.85
N GLN A 73 2.46 -2.40 10.19
CA GLN A 73 3.74 -2.12 10.86
C GLN A 73 3.75 -0.73 11.52
N THR A 74 3.15 0.27 10.87
CA THR A 74 3.07 1.63 11.41
C THR A 74 2.20 1.71 12.66
N LEU A 75 1.23 0.79 12.82
CA LEU A 75 0.41 0.69 14.01
C LEU A 75 1.10 -0.02 15.18
N ARG A 76 2.17 -0.77 14.92
CA ARG A 76 2.93 -1.41 16.00
C ARG A 76 3.75 -0.32 16.71
N PRO A 77 3.78 -0.33 18.06
CA PRO A 77 4.74 0.49 18.79
C PRO A 77 6.15 0.20 18.25
N PRO A 78 7.04 1.20 18.18
CA PRO A 78 8.46 0.92 17.95
C PRO A 78 8.87 -0.13 18.99
N ALA A 79 9.41 -1.26 18.53
CA ALA A 79 9.97 -2.22 19.48
C ALA A 79 11.08 -1.48 20.24
N ASP A 80 10.91 -1.33 21.55
CA ASP A 80 11.91 -0.73 22.43
C ASP A 80 13.23 -1.49 22.24
N SER A 81 14.16 -0.88 21.51
CA SER A 81 15.53 -1.34 21.35
C SER A 81 16.37 -0.90 22.56
N SER A 82 15.83 -1.06 23.77
CA SER A 82 16.46 -0.62 25.02
C SER A 82 16.51 -1.72 26.08
N SER A 83 16.88 -2.94 25.70
CA SER A 83 17.00 -4.05 26.65
C SER A 83 18.30 -4.86 26.54
N LEU A 84 19.43 -4.24 26.15
CA LEU A 84 20.74 -4.89 26.19
C LEU A 84 21.94 -3.97 26.58
N ASP A 85 21.73 -2.91 27.37
CA ASP A 85 22.83 -2.05 27.85
C ASP A 85 22.86 -1.84 29.38
N ARG A 86 22.62 -2.92 30.15
CA ARG A 86 22.96 -2.95 31.59
C ARG A 86 23.55 -4.30 31.99
N ALA A 87 24.77 -4.55 31.55
CA ALA A 87 25.70 -5.46 32.21
C ALA A 87 27.14 -5.11 31.82
N ALA A 88 27.68 -4.04 32.42
CA ALA A 88 29.12 -3.81 32.54
C ALA A 88 29.38 -2.98 33.81
#